data_AF-A0A946LER7-F1
#
_entry.id   AF-A0A946LER7-F1
#
_cell.length_a   1.000
_cell.length_b   1.000
_cell.length_c   1.000
_cell.angle_alpha   90.00
_cell.angle_beta   90.00
_cell.angle_gamma   90.00
#
_symmetry.space_group_name_H-M   'P 1'
#
loop_
_entity.id
_entity.type
_entity.pdbx_description
1 polymer ?
#
loop_
_entity_poly.entity_id
_entity_poly.type
_entity_poly.pdbx_seq_one_letter_code
_entity_poly.pdbx_strand_id
1 'polypeptide(L)'
;MMALDTSYQEKQLAGALYALGVNFVLGGSDEESNLYTQPSDLIAALAKSSEARLRLSLIPLFLEHPEYAVHVHDTAERLEASAQLTLQCYYSAAVFLAEKYSHLGVSLPDHFTEKLNIALTKDADENLRTLAMRHKELSGTHVNWLATYRHAERVWRRGKVK
;
A
#
# COMPACT_ATOMS: atom_id res chain seq x y z
N MET A 1 22.80 -1.58 -19.52
CA MET A 1 21.93 -2.76 -19.75
C MET A 1 21.12 -3.04 -18.47
N MET A 2 20.27 -2.10 -18.04
CA MET A 2 19.52 -2.17 -16.76
C MET A 2 18.02 -1.83 -16.90
N ALA A 3 17.63 -1.02 -17.90
CA ALA A 3 16.24 -0.56 -18.06
C ALA A 3 15.24 -1.65 -18.50
N LEU A 4 15.71 -2.73 -19.14
CA LEU A 4 14.83 -3.82 -19.59
C LEU A 4 14.34 -4.69 -18.42
N ASP A 5 15.14 -4.82 -17.36
CA ASP A 5 14.84 -5.67 -16.21
C ASP A 5 13.80 -5.02 -15.29
N THR A 6 13.96 -3.72 -15.01
CA THR A 6 13.00 -2.95 -14.22
C THR A 6 11.60 -2.94 -14.85
N SER A 7 11.51 -2.70 -16.16
CA SER A 7 10.22 -2.70 -16.85
C SER A 7 9.53 -4.06 -16.83
N TYR A 8 10.30 -5.16 -16.91
CA TYR A 8 9.75 -6.51 -16.80
C TYR A 8 9.27 -6.81 -15.38
N GLN A 9 10.03 -6.40 -14.36
CA GLN A 9 9.64 -6.56 -12.96
C GLN A 9 8.37 -5.75 -12.61
N GLU A 10 8.25 -4.52 -13.14
CA GLU A 10 7.09 -3.65 -12.93
C GLU A 10 5.81 -4.27 -13.53
N LYS A 11 5.89 -4.87 -14.72
CA LYS A 11 4.74 -5.56 -15.31
C LYS A 11 4.33 -6.81 -14.54
N GLN A 12 5.29 -7.58 -14.03
CA GLN A 12 5.00 -8.75 -13.19
C GLN A 12 4.31 -8.36 -11.87
N LEU A 13 4.70 -7.23 -11.26
CA LEU A 13 4.00 -6.68 -10.11
C LEU A 13 2.56 -6.28 -10.47
N ALA A 14 2.35 -5.65 -11.62
CA ALA A 14 1.01 -5.31 -12.11
C ALA A 14 0.17 -6.56 -12.39
N GLY A 15 0.76 -7.62 -12.96
CA GLY A 15 0.13 -8.92 -13.20
C GLY A 15 -0.29 -9.60 -11.89
N ALA A 16 0.60 -9.62 -10.88
CA ALA A 16 0.28 -10.17 -9.56
C ALA A 16 -0.89 -9.42 -8.87
N LEU A 17 -0.90 -8.09 -8.95
CA LEU A 17 -2.02 -7.28 -8.45
C LEU A 17 -3.33 -7.58 -9.20
N TYR A 18 -3.26 -7.73 -10.52
CA TYR A 18 -4.41 -8.06 -11.35
C TYR A 18 -4.99 -9.44 -11.01
N ALA A 19 -4.14 -10.46 -10.84
CA ALA A 19 -4.55 -11.81 -10.46
C ALA A 19 -5.23 -11.85 -9.08
N LEU A 20 -4.86 -10.94 -8.19
CA LEU A 20 -5.51 -10.72 -6.89
C LEU A 20 -6.80 -9.89 -7.00
N GLY A 21 -7.19 -9.42 -8.19
CA GLY A 21 -8.36 -8.56 -8.35
C GLY A 21 -8.15 -7.11 -7.87
N VAL A 22 -6.91 -6.73 -7.55
CA VAL A 22 -6.52 -5.36 -7.21
C VAL A 22 -6.41 -4.55 -8.50
N ASN A 23 -7.56 -4.09 -9.00
CA ASN A 23 -7.71 -3.33 -10.25
C ASN A 23 -7.23 -1.86 -10.15
N PHE A 24 -6.08 -1.64 -9.51
CA PHE A 24 -5.49 -0.31 -9.30
C PHE A 24 -4.51 0.09 -10.40
N VAL A 25 -3.89 -0.89 -11.06
CA VAL A 25 -2.85 -0.69 -12.08
C VAL A 25 -3.33 -1.25 -13.41
N LEU A 26 -3.48 -0.38 -14.41
CA LEU A 26 -3.83 -0.77 -15.78
C LEU A 26 -2.64 -1.44 -16.45
N GLY A 27 -2.84 -2.63 -17.03
CA GLY A 27 -1.84 -3.32 -17.88
C GLY A 27 -1.32 -4.66 -17.35
N GLY A 28 -1.84 -5.20 -16.25
CA GLY A 28 -1.54 -6.57 -15.83
C GLY A 28 -2.24 -7.60 -16.71
N SER A 29 -1.54 -8.70 -17.03
CA SER A 29 -2.11 -9.92 -17.63
C SER A 29 -1.74 -11.12 -16.77
N ASP A 30 -2.57 -12.18 -16.81
CA ASP A 30 -2.36 -13.39 -16.01
C ASP A 30 -1.04 -14.12 -16.34
N GLU A 31 -0.51 -13.91 -17.54
CA GLU A 31 0.70 -14.58 -18.05
C GLU A 31 1.99 -14.19 -17.31
N GLU A 32 1.98 -13.07 -16.57
CA GLU A 32 3.18 -12.50 -15.92
C GLU A 32 3.18 -12.59 -14.37
N SER A 33 2.21 -13.31 -13.76
CA SER A 33 2.00 -13.34 -12.30
C SER A 33 2.92 -14.31 -11.51
N ASN A 34 3.68 -15.18 -12.20
CA ASN A 34 4.29 -16.37 -11.59
C ASN A 34 5.45 -16.16 -10.59
N LEU A 35 5.94 -14.93 -10.38
CA LEU A 35 7.08 -14.70 -9.47
C LEU A 35 6.70 -14.52 -8.00
N TYR A 36 5.49 -14.03 -7.69
CA TYR A 36 5.13 -13.61 -6.34
C TYR A 36 4.17 -14.60 -5.68
N THR A 37 4.66 -15.82 -5.44
CA THR A 37 3.88 -16.87 -4.76
C THR A 37 3.75 -16.65 -3.25
N GLN A 38 4.62 -15.82 -2.66
CA GLN A 38 4.60 -15.49 -1.23
C GLN A 38 4.13 -14.04 -1.01
N PRO A 39 3.14 -13.80 -0.13
CA PRO A 39 2.65 -12.46 0.19
C PRO A 39 3.74 -11.48 0.61
N SER A 40 4.69 -11.92 1.45
CA SER A 40 5.81 -11.08 1.89
C SER A 40 6.68 -10.58 0.74
N ASP A 41 6.92 -11.41 -0.28
CA ASP A 41 7.76 -11.05 -1.41
C ASP A 41 7.05 -10.02 -2.29
N LEU A 42 5.74 -10.18 -2.50
CA LEU A 42 4.91 -9.19 -3.20
C LEU A 42 4.93 -7.84 -2.46
N ILE A 43 4.65 -7.85 -1.15
CA ILE A 43 4.63 -6.64 -0.33
C ILE A 43 5.99 -5.94 -0.38
N ALA A 44 7.08 -6.69 -0.22
CA ALA A 44 8.43 -6.16 -0.27
C ALA A 44 8.73 -5.54 -1.65
N ALA A 45 8.45 -6.25 -2.73
CA ALA A 45 8.73 -5.77 -4.08
C ALA A 45 7.89 -4.54 -4.45
N LEU A 46 6.62 -4.50 -4.05
CA LEU A 46 5.77 -3.32 -4.20
C LEU A 46 6.32 -2.13 -3.43
N ALA A 47 6.75 -2.31 -2.18
CA ALA A 47 7.30 -1.23 -1.35
C ALA A 47 8.62 -0.67 -1.93
N LYS A 48 9.45 -1.53 -2.56
CA LYS A 48 10.72 -1.16 -3.19
C LYS A 48 10.60 -0.60 -4.60
N SER A 49 9.44 -0.73 -5.24
CA SER A 49 9.25 -0.36 -6.64
C SER A 49 9.63 1.11 -6.90
N SER A 50 10.27 1.39 -8.04
CA SER A 50 10.51 2.73 -8.55
C SER A 50 9.21 3.46 -8.93
N GLU A 51 8.18 2.74 -9.37
CA GLU A 51 6.91 3.33 -9.76
C GLU A 51 6.05 3.70 -8.56
N ALA A 52 5.69 4.99 -8.49
CA ALA A 52 4.81 5.49 -7.44
C ALA A 52 3.44 4.79 -7.42
N ARG A 53 2.91 4.41 -8.59
CA ARG A 53 1.62 3.71 -8.71
C ARG A 53 1.67 2.29 -8.15
N LEU A 54 2.75 1.56 -8.41
CA LEU A 54 2.95 0.22 -7.85
C LEU A 54 3.11 0.30 -6.33
N ARG A 55 3.93 1.22 -5.80
CA ARG A 55 3.99 1.45 -4.34
C ARG A 55 2.60 1.75 -3.79
N LEU A 56 1.85 2.65 -4.43
CA LEU A 56 0.54 3.09 -3.97
C LEU A 56 -0.52 1.98 -3.94
N SER A 57 -0.36 0.95 -4.79
CA SER A 57 -1.25 -0.22 -4.82
C SER A 57 -1.25 -1.05 -3.53
N LEU A 58 -0.26 -0.86 -2.65
CA LEU A 58 -0.25 -1.48 -1.31
C LEU A 58 -1.53 -1.15 -0.53
N ILE A 59 -2.05 0.09 -0.65
CA ILE A 59 -3.26 0.51 0.06
C ILE A 59 -4.46 -0.35 -0.37
N PRO A 60 -4.87 -0.38 -1.66
CA PRO A 60 -5.97 -1.24 -2.08
C PRO A 60 -5.65 -2.74 -1.91
N LEU A 61 -4.39 -3.19 -2.02
CA LEU A 61 -4.04 -4.58 -1.73
C LEU A 61 -4.49 -4.99 -0.33
N PHE A 62 -4.16 -4.22 0.71
CA PHE A 62 -4.55 -4.56 2.07
C PHE A 62 -6.05 -4.41 2.33
N LEU A 63 -6.72 -3.50 1.64
CA LEU A 63 -8.18 -3.34 1.76
C LEU A 63 -8.97 -4.46 1.05
N GLU A 64 -8.41 -5.04 -0.01
CA GLU A 64 -8.99 -6.18 -0.74
C GLU A 64 -8.60 -7.53 -0.13
N HIS A 65 -7.39 -7.62 0.41
CA HIS A 65 -6.82 -8.83 1.01
C HIS A 65 -6.32 -8.58 2.45
N PRO A 66 -7.23 -8.43 3.43
CA PRO A 66 -6.84 -8.21 4.82
C PRO A 66 -5.95 -9.32 5.40
N GLU A 67 -6.01 -10.53 4.85
CA GLU A 67 -5.15 -11.65 5.20
C GLU A 67 -3.65 -11.35 4.99
N TYR A 68 -3.30 -10.40 4.12
CA TYR A 68 -1.90 -9.98 3.91
C TYR A 68 -1.34 -9.22 5.12
N ALA A 69 -2.19 -8.69 6.01
CA ALA A 69 -1.79 -7.92 7.19
C ALA A 69 -0.85 -8.70 8.13
N VAL A 70 -0.96 -10.03 8.19
CA VAL A 70 -0.11 -10.88 9.03
C VAL A 70 1.35 -10.85 8.59
N HIS A 71 1.62 -10.53 7.33
CA HIS A 71 2.97 -10.50 6.75
C HIS A 71 3.63 -9.12 6.82
N VAL A 72 2.87 -8.08 7.16
CA VAL A 72 3.30 -6.69 6.99
C VAL A 72 4.41 -6.31 7.97
N HIS A 73 4.26 -6.67 9.25
CA HIS A 73 5.22 -6.36 10.29
C HIS A 73 6.61 -6.95 9.96
N ASP A 74 6.67 -8.27 9.80
CA ASP A 74 7.91 -9.01 9.49
C ASP A 74 8.54 -8.60 8.16
N THR A 75 7.71 -8.22 7.17
CA THR A 75 8.22 -7.68 5.91
C THR A 75 8.86 -6.32 6.13
N ALA A 76 8.22 -5.42 6.87
CA ALA A 76 8.75 -4.09 7.13
C ALA A 76 10.07 -4.11 7.89
N GLU A 77 10.31 -5.07 8.80
CA GLU A 77 11.58 -5.19 9.53
C GLU A 77 12.77 -5.55 8.64
N ARG A 78 12.53 -6.22 7.50
CA ARG A 78 13.56 -6.68 6.56
C ARG A 78 13.86 -5.69 5.44
N LEU A 79 13.08 -4.61 5.33
CA LEU A 79 13.22 -3.60 4.28
C LEU A 79 14.25 -2.53 4.65
N GLU A 80 14.91 -1.98 3.64
CA GLU A 80 15.69 -0.76 3.79
C GLU A 80 14.80 0.44 4.18
N ALA A 81 15.38 1.45 4.84
CA ALA A 81 14.65 2.51 5.52
C ALA A 81 13.57 3.21 4.66
N SER A 82 13.85 3.48 3.37
CA SER A 82 12.90 4.15 2.48
C SER A 82 11.69 3.27 2.12
N ALA A 83 11.93 2.01 1.75
CA ALA A 83 10.87 1.04 1.45
C ALA A 83 10.09 0.67 2.71
N GLN A 84 10.79 0.54 3.85
CA GLN A 84 10.19 0.33 5.17
C GLN A 84 9.24 1.47 5.52
N LEU A 85 9.66 2.73 5.40
CA LEU A 85 8.81 3.89 5.66
C LEU A 85 7.60 3.92 4.74
N THR A 86 7.80 3.62 3.45
CA THR A 86 6.69 3.54 2.48
C THR A 86 5.66 2.50 2.92
N LEU A 87 6.11 1.29 3.26
CA LEU A 87 5.22 0.21 3.69
C LEU A 87 4.47 0.59 4.97
N GLN A 88 5.17 1.12 5.97
CA GLN A 88 4.56 1.53 7.25
C GLN A 88 3.48 2.60 7.04
N CYS A 89 3.78 3.64 6.25
CA CYS A 89 2.84 4.70 5.97
C CYS A 89 1.64 4.22 5.15
N TYR A 90 1.86 3.43 4.09
CA TYR A 90 0.76 2.99 3.22
C TYR A 90 -0.11 1.94 3.91
N TYR A 91 0.47 1.04 4.72
CA TYR A 91 -0.31 0.14 5.55
C TYR A 91 -1.15 0.91 6.58
N SER A 92 -0.57 1.89 7.28
CA SER A 92 -1.31 2.72 8.24
C SER A 92 -2.44 3.50 7.57
N ALA A 93 -2.23 3.97 6.34
CA ALA A 93 -3.29 4.59 5.55
C ALA A 93 -4.42 3.59 5.23
N ALA A 94 -4.09 2.33 4.90
CA ALA A 94 -5.09 1.28 4.70
C ALA A 94 -5.88 0.99 5.98
N VAL A 95 -5.23 0.94 7.16
CA VAL A 95 -5.90 0.77 8.46
C VAL A 95 -6.94 1.87 8.69
N PHE A 96 -6.56 3.15 8.55
CA PHE A 96 -7.49 4.26 8.74
C PHE A 96 -8.62 4.29 7.70
N LEU A 97 -8.35 3.86 6.47
CA LEU A 97 -9.38 3.70 5.46
C LEU A 97 -10.33 2.55 5.81
N ALA A 98 -9.84 1.42 6.31
CA ALA A 98 -10.68 0.32 6.76
C ALA A 98 -11.61 0.76 7.90
N GLU A 99 -11.11 1.53 8.87
CA GLU A 99 -11.92 2.12 9.95
C GLU A 99 -13.02 3.05 9.40
N LYS A 100 -12.63 3.96 8.50
CA LYS A 100 -13.56 4.89 7.83
C LYS A 100 -14.68 4.18 7.08
N TYR A 101 -14.36 3.03 6.48
CA TYR A 101 -15.30 2.20 5.71
C TYR A 101 -15.64 0.89 6.41
N SER A 102 -15.71 0.90 7.75
CA SER A 102 -16.00 -0.30 8.56
C SER A 102 -17.30 -1.03 8.19
N HIS A 103 -18.29 -0.33 7.62
CA HIS A 103 -19.51 -0.94 7.08
C HIS A 103 -19.28 -1.91 5.90
N LEU A 104 -18.11 -1.87 5.26
CA LEU A 104 -17.70 -2.84 4.23
C LEU A 104 -17.12 -4.13 4.82
N GLY A 105 -17.03 -4.24 6.15
CA GLY A 105 -16.55 -5.44 6.84
C GLY A 105 -15.03 -5.65 6.78
N VAL A 106 -14.28 -4.67 6.30
CA VAL A 106 -12.80 -4.71 6.26
C VAL A 106 -12.26 -4.32 7.63
N SER A 107 -11.38 -5.15 8.19
CA SER A 107 -10.70 -4.88 9.46
C SER A 107 -9.22 -5.19 9.31
N LEU A 108 -8.37 -4.21 9.63
CA LEU A 108 -6.91 -4.35 9.58
C LEU A 108 -6.33 -4.04 10.96
N PRO A 109 -5.40 -4.86 11.48
CA PRO A 109 -4.73 -4.57 12.74
C PRO A 109 -3.76 -3.40 12.56
N ASP A 110 -3.69 -2.52 13.54
CA ASP A 110 -2.64 -1.50 13.58
C ASP A 110 -1.30 -2.11 14.04
N HIS A 111 -0.24 -1.84 13.28
CA HIS A 111 1.12 -2.31 13.56
C HIS A 111 2.12 -1.18 13.78
N PHE A 112 1.79 0.07 13.42
CA PHE A 112 2.81 1.10 13.20
C PHE A 112 2.48 2.48 13.76
N THR A 113 1.27 2.75 14.26
CA THR A 113 0.97 4.11 14.76
C THR A 113 1.90 4.56 15.88
N GLU A 114 2.21 3.67 16.83
CA GLU A 114 3.18 3.93 17.90
C GLU A 114 4.58 4.22 17.31
N LYS A 115 5.05 3.37 16.40
CA LYS A 115 6.36 3.53 15.73
C LYS A 115 6.46 4.81 14.91
N LEU A 116 5.37 5.22 14.27
CA LEU A 116 5.28 6.46 13.50
C LEU A 116 5.05 7.69 14.40
N ASN A 117 4.84 7.50 15.70
CA ASN A 117 4.50 8.53 16.68
C ASN A 117 3.24 9.31 16.28
N ILE A 118 2.18 8.58 15.91
CA ILE A 118 0.88 9.12 15.54
C ILE A 118 -0.06 9.01 16.74
N ALA A 119 -0.54 10.15 17.23
CA ALA A 119 -1.60 10.18 18.22
C ALA A 119 -2.95 9.94 17.53
N LEU A 120 -3.58 8.80 17.81
CA LEU A 120 -4.86 8.43 17.22
C LEU A 120 -6.00 9.26 17.78
N THR A 121 -6.90 9.69 16.90
CA THR A 121 -8.19 10.26 17.23
C THR A 121 -9.31 9.34 16.74
N LYS A 122 -10.57 9.67 17.08
CA LYS A 122 -11.74 8.93 16.60
C LYS A 122 -12.10 9.24 15.14
N ASP A 123 -11.48 10.25 14.54
CA ASP A 123 -11.74 10.67 13.17
C ASP A 123 -10.66 10.11 12.24
N ALA A 124 -11.02 9.12 11.42
CA ALA A 124 -10.12 8.50 10.45
C ALA A 124 -9.58 9.50 9.41
N ASP A 125 -10.34 10.53 9.03
CA ASP A 125 -9.85 11.58 8.12
C ASP A 125 -8.82 12.49 8.83
N GLU A 126 -8.93 12.68 10.14
CA GLU A 126 -7.90 13.37 10.93
C GLU A 126 -6.64 12.51 11.05
N ASN A 127 -6.78 11.22 11.37
CA ASN A 127 -5.66 10.27 11.42
C ASN A 127 -4.90 10.21 10.08
N LEU A 128 -5.60 10.21 8.94
CA LEU A 128 -4.99 10.28 7.60
C LEU A 128 -4.23 11.59 7.34
N ARG A 129 -4.73 12.73 7.84
CA ARG A 129 -4.03 14.03 7.73
C ARG A 129 -2.76 14.02 8.56
N THR A 130 -2.83 13.56 9.80
CA THR A 130 -1.68 13.43 10.70
C THR A 130 -0.61 12.51 10.11
N LEU A 131 -1.02 11.36 9.58
CA LEU A 131 -0.13 10.43 8.88
C LEU A 131 0.53 11.07 7.64
N ALA A 132 -0.20 11.86 6.86
CA ALA A 132 0.36 12.54 5.69
C ALA A 132 1.42 13.58 6.08
N MET A 133 1.18 14.34 7.14
CA MET A 133 2.18 15.27 7.71
C MET A 133 3.40 14.51 8.18
N ARG A 134 3.20 13.42 8.94
CA ARG A 134 4.28 12.60 9.46
C ARG A 134 5.10 11.92 8.37
N HIS A 135 4.45 11.42 7.32
CA HIS A 135 5.14 10.84 6.17
C HIS A 135 6.02 11.89 5.48
N LYS A 136 5.53 13.12 5.29
CA LYS A 136 6.34 14.23 4.75
C LYS A 136 7.57 14.53 5.60
N GLU A 137 7.40 14.59 6.92
CA GLU A 137 8.51 14.84 7.86
C GLU A 137 9.58 13.75 7.78
N LEU A 138 9.16 12.48 7.80
CA LEU A 138 10.06 11.34 7.83
C LEU A 138 10.73 11.08 6.46
N SER A 139 10.01 11.32 5.36
CA SER A 139 10.56 11.12 4.00
C SER A 139 11.41 12.28 3.52
N GLY A 140 11.21 13.49 4.08
CA GLY A 140 11.80 14.73 3.58
C GLY A 140 11.28 15.15 2.18
N THR A 141 10.22 14.51 1.67
CA THR A 141 9.67 14.81 0.34
C THR A 141 8.50 15.77 0.40
N HIS A 142 8.40 16.69 -0.57
CA HIS A 142 7.31 17.68 -0.65
C HIS A 142 6.04 17.14 -1.34
N VAL A 143 5.84 15.82 -1.35
CA VAL A 143 4.66 15.18 -1.95
C VAL A 143 3.42 15.48 -1.11
N ASN A 144 2.28 15.70 -1.77
CA ASN A 144 0.99 15.78 -1.09
C ASN A 144 0.48 14.37 -0.73
N TRP A 145 1.02 13.81 0.35
CA TRP A 145 0.70 12.45 0.80
C TRP A 145 -0.79 12.23 1.09
N LEU A 146 -1.49 13.23 1.61
CA LEU A 146 -2.93 13.13 1.85
C LEU A 146 -3.69 12.95 0.54
N ALA A 147 -3.33 13.72 -0.50
CA ALA A 147 -3.93 13.57 -1.83
C ALA A 147 -3.59 12.19 -2.42
N THR A 148 -2.37 11.68 -2.19
CA THR A 148 -1.96 10.33 -2.59
C THR A 148 -2.84 9.24 -1.96
N TYR A 149 -3.05 9.29 -0.64
CA TYR A 149 -3.91 8.31 0.05
C TYR A 149 -5.36 8.39 -0.43
N ARG A 150 -5.89 9.61 -0.59
CA ARG A 150 -7.26 9.83 -1.11
C ARG A 150 -7.41 9.40 -2.56
N HIS A 151 -6.34 9.45 -3.35
CA HIS A 151 -6.34 8.89 -4.69
C HIS A 151 -6.52 7.37 -4.65
N ALA A 152 -5.75 6.67 -3.80
CA ALA A 152 -5.89 5.24 -3.60
C ALA A 152 -7.31 4.85 -3.13
N GLU A 153 -7.83 5.54 -2.11
CA GLU A 153 -9.20 5.39 -1.61
C GLU A 153 -10.24 5.52 -2.73
N ARG A 154 -10.12 6.56 -3.58
CA ARG A 154 -11.09 6.82 -4.65
C ARG A 154 -11.10 5.72 -5.71
N VAL A 155 -9.91 5.23 -6.10
CA VAL A 155 -9.81 4.16 -7.09
C VAL A 155 -10.36 2.86 -6.52
N TRP A 156 -9.97 2.50 -5.30
CA TRP A 156 -10.47 1.33 -4.58
C TRP A 156 -12.01 1.34 -4.50
N ARG A 157 -12.59 2.46 -4.05
CA ARG A 157 -14.04 2.61 -3.94
C ARG A 157 -14.80 2.44 -5.25
N ARG A 158 -14.24 2.89 -6.37
CA ARG A 158 -14.87 2.71 -7.69
C ARG A 158 -15.01 1.23 -8.03
N GLY A 159 -14.13 0.36 -7.54
CA GLY A 159 -14.23 -1.09 -7.71
C GLY A 159 -15.27 -1.76 -6.80
N LYS A 160 -15.67 -1.11 -5.70
CA LYS A 160 -16.64 -1.65 -4.72
C LYS A 160 -18.10 -1.32 -5.02
N VAL A 161 -18.36 -0.27 -5.79
CA VAL A 161 -19.71 0.08 -6.26
C VAL A 161 -19.94 -0.63 -7.59
N LYS A 162 -20.57 -1.82 -7.55
CA LYS A 162 -21.17 -2.48 -8.72
C LYS A 162 -22.68 -2.37 -8.66
#